data_AF-A0A2G9XBE3-F1
#
_entry.id   AF-A0A2G9XBE3-F1
#
_cell.length_a   1.000
_cell.length_b   1.000
_cell.length_c   1.000
_cell.angle_alpha   90.00
_cell.angle_beta   90.00
_cell.angle_gamma   90.00
#
_symmetry.space_group_name_H-M   'P 1'
#
loop_
_entity.id
_entity.type
_entity.pdbx_description
1 polymer ?
#
loop_
_entity_poly.entity_id
_entity_poly.type
_entity_poly.pdbx_seq_one_letter_code
_entity_poly.pdbx_strand_id
1 'polypeptide(L)' 'MRLIFQVILILISVILISLILLQARGAGLSTTFGGSLSYYSSKRGVEKFLFVVTIVIGIVFSVVAFLGIFMY' A
#
# COMPACT_ATOMS: atom_id res chain seq x y z
N MET A 1 26.32 -10.26 3.77
CA MET A 1 25.59 -8.98 3.65
C MET A 1 24.33 -9.09 2.79
N ARG A 2 24.30 -9.83 1.67
CA ARG A 2 23.11 -10.02 0.81
C ARG A 2 21.86 -10.58 1.53
N LEU A 3 22.04 -11.55 2.43
CA LEU A 3 20.94 -12.16 3.19
C LEU A 3 20.21 -11.15 4.10
N ILE A 4 20.94 -10.19 4.68
CA ILE A 4 20.37 -9.17 5.57
C ILE A 4 19.44 -8.25 4.77
N PHE A 5 19.86 -7.84 3.56
CA PHE A 5 19.03 -7.04 2.66
C PHE A 5 17.78 -7.80 2.19
N GLN A 6 17.90 -9.09 1.88
CA GLN A 6 16.76 -9.92 1.47
C GLN A 6 15.73 -10.09 2.59
N VAL A 7 16.17 -10.35 3.83
CA VAL A 7 15.28 -10.47 4.98
C VAL A 7 14.55 -9.15 5.26
N ILE A 8 15.24 -8.02 5.16
CA ILE A 8 14.64 -6.68 5.33
C ILE A 8 13.58 -6.42 4.24
N LEU A 9 13.87 -6.75 2.98
CA LEU A 9 12.93 -6.59 1.87
C LEU A 9 11.67 -7.43 2.04
N ILE A 10 11.81 -8.68 2.49
CA ILE A 10 10.68 -9.58 2.75
C ILE A 10 9.80 -9.01 3.87
N LEU A 11 10.41 -8.57 4.99
CA LEU A 11 9.67 -7.98 6.11
C LEU A 11 8.90 -6.72 5.70
N ILE A 12 9.53 -5.80 4.96
CA ILE A 12 8.86 -4.57 4.50
C ILE A 12 7.72 -4.92 3.55
N SER A 13 7.92 -5.89 2.63
CA SER A 13 6.88 -6.32 1.69
C SER A 13 5.64 -6.84 2.40
N VAL A 14 5.81 -7.70 3.42
CA VAL A 14 4.68 -8.28 4.18
C VAL A 14 3.89 -7.21 4.94
N ILE A 15 4.58 -6.23 5.54
CA ILE A 15 3.96 -5.10 6.23
C ILE A 15 3.15 -4.25 5.24
N LEU A 16 3.72 -4.00 4.05
CA LEU A 16 3.09 -3.20 3.01
C LEU A 16 1.83 -3.88 2.45
N ILE A 17 1.90 -5.18 2.17
CA ILE A 17 0.76 -5.98 1.73
C ILE A 17 -0.35 -5.93 2.78
N SER A 18 0.00 -6.10 4.06
CA SER A 18 -0.96 -6.05 5.16
C SER A 18 -1.63 -4.67 5.28
N LEU A 19 -0.88 -3.59 5.12
CA LEU A 19 -1.39 -2.21 5.09
C LEU A 19 -2.33 -1.95 3.90
N ILE A 20 -1.98 -2.44 2.71
CA ILE A 20 -2.82 -2.32 1.50
C ILE A 20 -4.14 -3.08 1.69
N LEU A 21 -4.09 -4.32 2.18
CA LEU A 21 -5.30 -5.13 2.41
C LEU A 21 -6.23 -4.48 3.44
N LEU A 22 -5.66 -3.85 4.49
CA LEU A 22 -6.45 -3.11 5.48
C LEU A 22 -7.15 -1.88 4.87
N GLN A 23 -6.55 -1.27 3.84
CA GLN A 23 -7.12 -0.13 3.11
C GLN A 23 -8.13 -0.49 2.02
N ALA A 24 -8.11 -1.73 1.53
CA ALA A 24 -9.02 -2.19 0.47
C ALA A 24 -10.49 -2.35 0.93
N ARG A 25 -10.83 -1.98 2.17
CA ARG A 25 -12.21 -2.04 2.70
C ARG A 25 -13.13 -1.10 1.91
N GLY A 26 -13.93 -1.67 1.00
CA GLY A 26 -15.04 -0.97 0.33
C GLY A 26 -15.01 -0.96 -1.19
N ALA A 27 -13.90 -1.34 -1.83
CA ALA A 27 -13.82 -1.48 -3.29
C ALA A 27 -14.19 -2.93 -3.69
N GLY A 28 -15.45 -3.30 -3.49
CA GLY A 28 -15.98 -4.57 -3.98
C GLY A 28 -16.19 -4.55 -5.50
N LEU A 29 -16.38 -5.71 -6.12
CA LEU A 29 -16.72 -5.84 -7.55
C LEU A 29 -17.88 -4.91 -7.97
N SER A 30 -18.81 -4.63 -7.05
CA SER A 30 -19.95 -3.72 -7.24
C SER A 30 -19.56 -2.28 -7.59
N THR A 31 -18.41 -1.76 -7.14
CA THR A 31 -17.94 -0.40 -7.51
C THR A 31 -17.41 -0.34 -8.95
N THR A 32 -16.92 -1.47 -9.49
CA THR A 32 -16.40 -1.59 -10.85
C THR A 32 -17.52 -1.82 -11.88
N PHE A 33 -18.65 -2.40 -11.46
CA PHE A 33 -19.80 -2.73 -12.31
C PHE A 33 -20.95 -1.70 -12.27
N GLY A 34 -20.70 -0.46 -11.84
CA GLY A 34 -21.71 0.62 -11.87
C GLY A 34 -22.68 0.64 -10.69
N GLY A 35 -22.25 0.16 -9.51
CA GLY A 35 -23.02 0.15 -8.28
C GLY A 35 -23.40 1.54 -7.76
N SER A 36 -24.61 1.96 -8.10
CA SER A 36 -25.45 3.02 -7.48
C SER A 36 -24.94 4.45 -7.48
N LEU A 37 -25.86 5.37 -7.77
CA LEU A 37 -25.72 6.83 -7.70
C LEU A 37 -24.85 7.27 -6.51
N SER A 38 -23.64 7.72 -6.83
CA SER A 38 -23.00 8.87 -6.18
C SER A 38 -23.11 8.91 -4.65
N TYR A 39 -22.67 7.86 -3.95
CA TYR A 39 -22.30 8.02 -2.55
C TYR A 39 -20.87 8.60 -2.52
N TYR A 40 -20.75 9.89 -2.85
CA TYR A 40 -19.58 10.70 -2.48
C TYR A 40 -19.60 10.87 -0.96
N SER A 41 -19.34 9.80 -0.22
CA SER A 41 -18.87 9.96 1.15
C SER A 41 -17.45 10.49 1.03
N SER A 42 -17.31 11.81 1.09
CA SER A 42 -16.01 12.48 1.21
C SER A 42 -15.25 11.77 2.32
N LYS A 43 -14.17 11.05 1.95
CA LYS A 43 -13.30 10.34 2.91
C LYS A 43 -12.88 11.33 4.00
N ARG A 44 -13.52 11.27 5.18
CA ARG A 44 -13.26 12.18 6.28
C ARG A 44 -12.14 11.62 7.16
N GLY A 45 -11.08 12.42 7.34
CA GLY A 45 -10.02 12.23 8.32
C GLY A 45 -9.20 10.97 8.17
N VAL A 46 -9.65 9.88 8.80
CA VAL A 46 -8.86 8.67 9.06
C VAL A 46 -8.56 7.89 7.78
N GLU A 47 -9.54 7.73 6.89
CA GLU A 47 -9.31 7.04 5.60
C GLU A 47 -8.32 7.79 4.71
N LYS A 48 -8.40 9.12 4.65
CA LYS A 48 -7.50 9.94 3.82
C LYS A 48 -6.08 9.92 4.39
N PHE A 49 -5.95 9.96 5.72
CA PHE A 49 -4.67 9.85 6.40
C PHE A 49 -4.01 8.49 6.13
N LEU A 50 -4.74 7.39 6.34
CA LEU A 50 -4.24 6.05 6.05
C LEU A 50 -3.79 5.93 4.58
N PHE A 51 -4.62 6.38 3.63
CA PHE A 51 -4.31 6.34 2.21
C PHE A 51 -3.00 7.06 1.87
N VAL A 52 -2.81 8.28 2.39
CA VAL A 52 -1.56 9.06 2.20
C VAL A 52 -0.37 8.34 2.83
N VAL A 53 -0.53 7.79 4.04
CA VAL A 53 0.54 7.06 4.74
C VAL A 53 0.99 5.84 3.94
N THR A 54 0.07 5.06 3.37
CA THR A 54 0.43 3.88 2.55
C THR A 54 1.07 4.26 1.23
N ILE A 55 0.67 5.38 0.62
CA ILE A 55 1.39 5.91 -0.56
C ILE A 55 2.83 6.26 -0.21
N VAL A 56 3.05 6.97 0.90
CA VAL A 56 4.40 7.35 1.36
C VAL A 56 5.25 6.11 1.65
N ILE A 57 4.70 5.12 2.38
CA ILE A 57 5.38 3.86 2.67
C ILE A 57 5.66 3.06 1.38
N GLY A 58 4.72 3.06 0.43
CA GLY A 58 4.87 2.46 -0.90
C GLY A 58 6.04 3.02 -1.71
N ILE A 59 6.18 4.35 -1.70
CA ILE A 59 7.29 5.05 -2.35
C ILE A 59 8.61 4.70 -1.68
N VAL A 60 8.68 4.75 -0.35
CA VAL A 60 9.89 4.40 0.41
C VAL A 60 10.31 2.96 0.13
N PHE A 61 9.36 2.02 0.13
CA PHE A 61 9.65 0.62 -0.21
C PHE A 61 10.20 0.47 -1.63
N SER A 62 9.60 1.15 -2.61
CA SER A 62 10.09 1.10 -4.00
C SER A 62 11.51 1.61 -4.11
N VAL A 63 11.83 2.74 -3.48
CA VAL A 63 13.19 3.30 -3.47
C VAL A 63 14.19 2.33 -2.82
N VAL A 64 13.83 1.73 -1.69
CA VAL A 64 14.67 0.72 -1.02
C VAL A 64 14.86 -0.53 -1.89
N ALA A 65 13.82 -0.96 -2.60
CA ALA A 65 13.91 -2.09 -3.52
C ALA A 65 14.85 -1.80 -4.70
N PHE A 66 14.76 -0.61 -5.30
CA PHE A 66 15.68 -0.18 -6.38
C PHE A 66 17.13 -0.11 -5.90
N LEU A 67 17.38 0.44 -4.71
CA LEU A 67 18.72 0.46 -4.11
C LEU A 67 19.23 -0.96 -3.82
N GLY A 68 18.34 -1.86 -3.37
CA GLY A 68 18.68 -3.26 -3.14
C GLY A 68 19.09 -4.00 -4.42
N ILE A 69 18.49 -3.69 -5.56
CA ILE A 69 18.90 -4.22 -6.88
C ILE A 69 20.30 -3.75 -7.25
N PHE A 70 20.61 -2.47 -7.01
CA PHE A 70 21.92 -1.89 -7.33
C PHE A 70 23.05 -2.38 -6.41
N MET A 71 22.69 -2.85 -5.21
CA MET A 71 23.61 -3.38 -4.20
C MET A 71 23.74 -4.92 -4.25
N TYR A 72 23.00 -5.56 -5.16
CA TYR A 72 23.17 -6.95 -5.57
C TYR A 72 24.19 -7.04 -6.70
#